data_AF-A0A3D0VWT9-F1
#
_entry.id   AF-A0A3D0VWT9-F1
#
_cell.length_a   1.000
_cell.length_b   1.000
_cell.length_c   1.000
_cell.angle_alpha   90.00
_cell.angle_beta   90.00
_cell.angle_gamma   90.00
#
_symmetry.space_group_name_H-M   'P 1'
#
loop_
_entity.id
_entity.type
_entity.pdbx_description
1 polymer ?
#
loop_
_entity_poly.entity_id
_entity_poly.type
_entity_poly.pdbx_seq_one_letter_code
_entity_poly.pdbx_strand_id
1 'polypeptide(L)'
;MIHGTKRLKIKESDRAAAMVDCLTRLGGTIREESDALIIDGGRPLHGAFVSSYGDHRIVMSMAIAACLADSPIIIEGAQAVEKSYPGFFEDFKALGGMVHVI
;
A
#
# COMPACT_ATOMS: atom_id res chain seq x y z
N MET A 1 -3.42 1.93 16.86
CA MET A 1 -3.77 0.50 16.91
C MET A 1 -5.12 0.28 16.26
N ILE A 2 -5.28 -0.78 15.48
CA ILE A 2 -6.53 -1.17 14.81
C ILE A 2 -6.87 -2.59 15.28
N HIS A 3 -8.09 -2.84 15.76
CA HIS A 3 -8.55 -4.16 16.22
C HIS A 3 -9.50 -4.83 15.21
N GLY A 4 -9.70 -6.15 15.31
CA GLY A 4 -10.63 -6.91 14.49
C GLY A 4 -10.07 -7.29 13.10
N THR A 5 -8.75 -7.40 12.98
CA THR A 5 -8.04 -7.58 11.71
C THR A 5 -8.10 -9.02 11.16
N LYS A 6 -8.59 -10.00 11.92
CA LYS A 6 -8.73 -11.41 11.49
C LYS A 6 -9.44 -11.58 10.14
N ARG A 7 -10.45 -10.74 9.85
CA ARG A 7 -11.19 -10.79 8.58
C ARG A 7 -10.38 -10.36 7.36
N LEU A 8 -9.21 -9.72 7.56
CA LEU A 8 -8.32 -9.28 6.51
C LEU A 8 -7.51 -10.43 5.90
N LYS A 9 -7.37 -11.56 6.61
CA LYS A 9 -6.62 -12.75 6.14
C LYS A 9 -7.31 -13.53 5.02
N ILE A 10 -8.63 -13.36 4.87
CA ILE A 10 -9.47 -14.13 3.95
C ILE A 10 -10.01 -13.23 2.82
N LYS A 11 -9.28 -12.19 2.43
CA LYS A 11 -9.65 -11.29 1.33
C LYS A 11 -8.92 -11.70 0.05
N GLU A 12 -9.00 -10.85 -0.98
CA GLU A 12 -8.29 -11.05 -2.26
C GLU A 12 -6.79 -11.32 -2.06
N SER A 13 -6.23 -10.80 -0.97
CA SER A 13 -4.95 -11.15 -0.37
C SER A 13 -5.09 -11.21 1.15
N ASP A 14 -4.06 -11.69 1.85
CA ASP A 14 -3.89 -11.36 3.27
C ASP A 14 -3.46 -9.89 3.38
N ARG A 15 -4.46 -9.01 3.44
CA ARG A 15 -4.24 -7.55 3.42
C ARG A 15 -3.46 -7.05 4.63
N ALA A 16 -3.61 -7.74 5.77
CA ALA A 16 -2.86 -7.37 6.97
C ALA A 16 -1.37 -7.65 6.74
N ALA A 17 -1.04 -8.86 6.27
CA ALA A 17 0.34 -9.22 5.94
C ALA A 17 0.92 -8.32 4.82
N ALA A 18 0.16 -8.07 3.76
CA ALA A 18 0.59 -7.21 2.66
C ALA A 18 0.90 -5.78 3.12
N MET A 19 0.05 -5.18 3.96
CA MET A 19 0.28 -3.83 4.48
C MET A 19 1.46 -3.78 5.45
N VAL A 20 1.65 -4.82 6.27
CA VAL A 20 2.82 -4.95 7.14
C VAL A 20 4.10 -5.00 6.30
N ASP A 21 4.18 -5.87 5.30
CA ASP A 21 5.37 -5.98 4.43
C ASP A 21 5.65 -4.66 3.71
N CYS A 22 4.65 -4.10 3.02
CA CYS A 22 4.82 -2.88 2.24
C CYS A 22 5.28 -1.71 3.11
N LEU A 23 4.55 -1.38 4.18
CA LEU A 23 4.91 -0.23 5.03
C LEU A 23 6.24 -0.44 5.76
N THR A 24 6.59 -1.68 6.12
CA THR A 24 7.90 -1.98 6.70
C THR A 24 9.04 -1.68 5.72
N ARG A 25 8.87 -2.06 4.43
CA ARG A 25 9.85 -1.73 3.38
C ARG A 25 10.00 -0.24 3.16
N LEU A 26 8.93 0.52 3.33
CA LEU A 26 8.94 1.99 3.25
C LEU A 26 9.52 2.65 4.51
N GLY A 27 9.97 1.89 5.52
CA GLY A 27 10.53 2.40 6.78
C GLY A 27 9.50 2.66 7.89
N GLY A 28 8.23 2.35 7.64
CA GLY A 28 7.17 2.41 8.65
C GLY A 28 7.33 1.35 9.73
N THR A 29 6.93 1.66 10.95
CA THR A 29 6.89 0.69 12.06
C THR A 29 5.47 0.17 12.20
N ILE A 30 5.23 -1.03 11.67
CA ILE A 30 3.94 -1.70 11.74
C ILE A 30 4.15 -3.18 12.07
N ARG A 31 3.25 -3.74 12.86
CA ARG A 31 3.25 -5.19 13.13
C ARG A 31 1.84 -5.69 13.40
N GLU A 32 1.62 -6.93 13.01
CA GLU A 32 0.39 -7.66 13.36
C GLU A 32 0.59 -8.38 14.69
N GLU A 33 -0.37 -8.22 15.61
CA GLU A 33 -0.43 -8.99 16.85
C GLU A 33 -1.86 -9.50 17.08
N SER A 34 -2.01 -10.82 17.10
CA SER A 34 -3.28 -11.51 17.35
C SER A 34 -4.43 -11.11 16.41
N ASP A 35 -5.22 -10.11 16.79
CA ASP A 35 -6.38 -9.59 16.05
C ASP A 35 -6.27 -8.06 15.89
N ALA A 36 -5.03 -7.57 15.83
CA ALA A 36 -4.74 -6.16 15.73
C ALA A 36 -3.56 -5.86 14.81
N LEU A 37 -3.61 -4.68 14.20
CA LEU A 37 -2.47 -4.01 13.58
C LEU A 37 -2.03 -2.87 14.49
N ILE A 38 -0.76 -2.90 14.89
CA ILE A 38 -0.14 -1.85 15.67
C ILE A 38 0.76 -1.06 14.73
N ILE A 39 0.49 0.23 14.61
CA ILE A 39 1.19 1.18 13.76
C ILE A 39 1.79 2.23 14.68
N ASP A 40 3.10 2.38 14.63
CA ASP A 40 3.85 3.43 15.31
C ASP A 40 4.31 4.45 14.25
N GLY A 41 3.63 5.60 14.23
CA GLY A 41 3.79 6.64 13.22
C GLY A 41 4.91 7.63 13.53
N GLY A 42 4.99 8.71 12.74
CA GLY A 42 5.93 9.82 12.99
C GLY A 42 7.32 9.62 12.39
N ARG A 43 7.55 8.52 11.66
CA ARG A 43 8.75 8.32 10.85
C ARG A 43 8.47 8.69 9.38
N PRO A 44 9.43 9.32 8.69
CA PRO A 44 9.31 9.53 7.25
C PRO A 44 9.27 8.18 6.51
N LEU A 45 8.59 8.16 5.37
CA LEU A 45 8.61 7.03 4.46
C LEU A 45 9.70 7.23 3.40
N HIS A 46 10.28 6.13 2.94
CA HIS A 46 11.28 6.11 1.89
C HIS A 46 10.81 5.25 0.71
N GLY A 47 11.42 5.47 -0.44
CA GLY A 47 11.19 4.67 -1.64
C GLY A 47 11.62 3.22 -1.46
N ALA A 48 10.83 2.29 -2.00
CA ALA A 48 11.15 0.88 -2.01
C ALA A 48 10.43 0.15 -3.16
N PHE A 49 10.85 -1.08 -3.44
CA PHE A 49 10.09 -2.02 -4.25
C PHE A 49 9.09 -2.78 -3.38
N VAL A 50 7.81 -2.77 -3.75
CA VAL A 50 6.72 -3.42 -3.02
C VAL A 50 5.83 -4.23 -3.97
N SER A 51 5.20 -5.30 -3.46
CA SER A 51 4.24 -6.08 -4.23
C SER A 51 2.81 -5.65 -3.91
N SER A 52 1.95 -5.58 -4.93
CA SER A 52 0.51 -5.37 -4.75
C SER A 52 -0.22 -6.59 -4.18
N TYR A 53 0.41 -7.77 -4.23
CA TYR A 53 -0.23 -9.05 -3.93
C TYR A 53 -1.54 -9.29 -4.70
N GLY A 54 -1.67 -8.69 -5.90
CA GLY A 54 -2.87 -8.79 -6.74
C GLY A 54 -4.09 -8.04 -6.21
N ASP A 55 -3.92 -7.18 -5.20
CA ASP A 55 -4.97 -6.46 -4.49
C ASP A 55 -4.97 -4.96 -4.87
N HIS A 56 -6.07 -4.52 -5.48
CA HIS A 56 -6.24 -3.13 -5.94
C HIS A 56 -6.06 -2.11 -4.80
N ARG A 57 -6.40 -2.47 -3.56
CA ARG A 57 -6.31 -1.56 -2.42
C ARG A 57 -4.87 -1.35 -1.98
N ILE A 58 -4.02 -2.37 -2.12
CA ILE A 58 -2.60 -2.24 -1.85
C ILE A 58 -1.97 -1.31 -2.88
N VAL A 59 -2.29 -1.48 -4.18
CA VAL A 59 -1.81 -0.56 -5.24
C VAL A 59 -2.17 0.89 -4.93
N MET A 60 -3.45 1.17 -4.66
CA MET A 60 -3.91 2.53 -4.37
C MET A 60 -3.26 3.08 -3.09
N SER A 61 -3.14 2.27 -2.04
CA SER A 61 -2.51 2.69 -0.78
C SER A 61 -1.04 3.07 -0.98
N MET A 62 -0.30 2.27 -1.77
CA MET A 62 1.12 2.53 -2.03
C MET A 62 1.33 3.73 -2.97
N ALA A 63 0.43 3.96 -3.92
CA ALA A 63 0.44 5.16 -4.75
C ALA A 63 0.26 6.43 -3.92
N ILE A 64 -0.69 6.43 -2.96
CA ILE A 64 -0.85 7.55 -2.03
C ILE A 64 0.35 7.68 -1.09
N ALA A 65 0.91 6.58 -0.59
CA ALA A 65 2.11 6.61 0.25
C ALA A 65 3.32 7.25 -0.48
N ALA A 66 3.42 7.05 -1.81
CA ALA A 66 4.49 7.63 -2.62
C ALA A 66 4.47 9.17 -2.63
N CYS A 67 3.31 9.80 -2.40
CA CYS A 67 3.21 11.27 -2.27
C CYS A 67 3.93 11.82 -1.02
N LEU A 68 4.20 10.97 -0.03
CA LEU A 68 4.86 11.33 1.24
C LEU A 68 6.27 10.74 1.37
N ALA A 69 6.68 9.88 0.43
CA ALA A 69 7.99 9.26 0.43
C ALA A 69 9.04 10.21 -0.14
N ASP A 70 10.27 10.14 0.38
CA ASP A 70 11.39 10.97 -0.11
C ASP A 70 12.02 10.47 -1.42
N SER A 71 11.62 9.28 -1.87
CA SER A 71 12.13 8.62 -3.06
C SER A 71 11.06 7.70 -3.68
N PRO A 72 11.18 7.33 -4.97
CA PRO A 72 10.12 6.60 -5.68
C PRO A 72 9.78 5.24 -5.06
N ILE A 73 8.48 4.92 -5.03
CA ILE A 73 7.97 3.58 -4.71
C ILE A 73 7.69 2.85 -6.03
N ILE A 74 8.25 1.65 -6.18
CA ILE A 74 8.03 0.79 -7.34
C ILE A 74 7.03 -0.30 -6.93
N ILE A 75 5.85 -0.29 -7.56
CA ILE A 75 4.75 -1.21 -7.22
C ILE A 75 4.66 -2.31 -8.27
N GLU A 76 4.94 -3.55 -7.88
CA GLU A 76 4.72 -4.73 -8.71
C GLU A 76 3.23 -5.09 -8.77
N GLY A 77 2.71 -5.36 -9.97
CA GLY A 77 1.33 -5.79 -10.16
C GLY A 77 0.31 -4.64 -10.14
N ALA A 78 0.72 -3.42 -10.52
CA ALA A 78 -0.14 -2.23 -10.53
C ALA A 78 -1.46 -2.40 -11.32
N GLN A 79 -1.51 -3.30 -12.32
CA GLN A 79 -2.71 -3.63 -13.07
C GLN A 79 -3.87 -4.16 -12.20
N ALA A 80 -3.60 -4.59 -10.96
CA ALA A 80 -4.65 -5.02 -10.04
C ALA A 80 -5.71 -3.92 -9.79
N VAL A 81 -5.34 -2.64 -9.91
CA VAL A 81 -6.26 -1.50 -9.70
C VAL A 81 -7.44 -1.51 -10.66
N GLU A 82 -7.24 -1.99 -11.90
CA GLU A 82 -8.24 -2.02 -12.97
C GLU A 82 -9.48 -2.84 -12.60
N LYS A 83 -9.36 -3.79 -11.67
CA LYS A 83 -10.50 -4.59 -11.17
C LYS A 83 -11.58 -3.74 -10.52
N SER A 84 -11.22 -2.61 -9.92
CA SER A 84 -12.11 -1.80 -9.09
C SER A 84 -12.17 -0.32 -9.50
N TYR A 85 -11.07 0.20 -10.04
CA TYR A 85 -10.94 1.61 -10.39
C TYR A 85 -10.01 1.77 -11.61
N PRO A 86 -10.50 1.47 -12.83
CA PRO A 86 -9.71 1.58 -14.05
C PRO A 86 -9.08 2.95 -14.30
N GLY A 87 -9.77 4.04 -13.92
CA GLY A 87 -9.29 5.43 -14.10
C GLY A 87 -8.43 5.96 -12.96
N PHE A 88 -7.96 5.11 -12.05
CA PHE A 88 -7.27 5.56 -10.84
C PHE A 88 -6.01 6.38 -11.14
N PHE A 89 -5.17 5.93 -12.07
CA PHE A 89 -3.90 6.61 -12.36
C PHE A 89 -4.10 7.89 -13.16
N GLU A 90 -5.16 7.98 -13.96
CA GLU A 90 -5.59 9.20 -14.64
C GLU A 90 -5.98 10.26 -13.62
N ASP A 91 -6.85 9.91 -12.67
CA ASP A 91 -7.28 10.81 -11.59
C ASP A 91 -6.12 11.18 -10.67
N PHE A 92 -5.28 10.20 -10.32
CA PHE A 92 -4.08 10.42 -9.50
C PHE A 92 -3.13 11.44 -10.16
N LYS A 93 -2.87 11.31 -11.48
CA LYS A 93 -2.08 12.29 -12.24
C LYS A 93 -2.75 13.66 -12.30
N ALA A 94 -4.06 13.71 -12.55
CA ALA A 94 -4.82 14.96 -12.60
C ALA A 94 -4.77 15.75 -11.28
N LEU A 95 -4.60 15.05 -10.16
CA LEU A 95 -4.44 15.63 -8.82
C LEU A 95 -2.98 15.96 -8.45
N GLY A 96 -2.02 15.77 -9.36
CA GLY A 96 -0.61 16.08 -9.16
C GLY A 96 0.26 14.89 -8.71
N GLY A 97 -0.30 13.70 -8.64
CA GLY A 97 0.46 12.48 -8.41
C GLY A 97 1.40 12.16 -9.57
N MET A 98 2.67 11.88 -9.27
CA MET A 98 3.64 11.46 -10.28
C MET A 98 3.65 9.94 -10.36
N VAL A 99 3.28 9.40 -11.52
CA VAL A 99 3.28 7.94 -11.77
C VAL A 99 3.73 7.64 -13.19
N HIS A 100 4.53 6.59 -13.31
CA HIS A 100 4.96 6.03 -14.59
C HIS A 100 4.60 4.53 -14.58
N VAL A 101 3.55 4.18 -15.32
CA VAL A 101 3.11 2.78 -15.48
C VAL A 101 3.92 2.15 -16.61
N ILE A 102 4.57 1.03 -16.32
CA ILE A 102 5.42 0.25 -17.24
C ILE A 102 4.69 -1.05 -17.59
#